data_AF-A0A2V7L7Y2-F1
#
_entry.id   AF-A0A2V7L7Y2-F1
#
_cell.length_a   1.000
_cell.length_b   1.000
_cell.length_c   1.000
_cell.angle_alpha   90.00
_cell.angle_beta   90.00
_cell.angle_gamma   90.00
#
_symmetry.space_group_name_H-M   'P 1'
#
loop_
_entity.id
_entity.type
_entity.pdbx_description
1 polymer ?
#
loop_
_entity_poly.entity_id
_entity_poly.type
_entity_poly.pdbx_seq_one_letter_code
_entity_poly.pdbx_strand_id
1 'polypeptide(L)'
;MSTANVQDLRRVVLAVTRLRGETVKQVTARSDVRHVKVEFDSGLILVISAERDEQGRPRLEVDVVEAAQDAAQKQQIEVRFE
;
A
#
# COMPACT_ATOMS: atom_id res chain seq x y z
N MET A 1 9.25 11.78 -20.81
CA MET A 1 8.21 11.13 -19.99
C MET A 1 8.60 9.67 -19.85
N SER A 2 8.87 9.20 -18.64
CA SER A 2 9.22 7.80 -18.41
C SER A 2 8.01 6.94 -18.79
N THR A 3 8.19 6.05 -19.77
CA THR A 3 7.21 5.02 -20.09
C THR A 3 7.12 4.10 -18.88
N ALA A 4 6.16 4.35 -17.99
CA ALA A 4 5.75 3.35 -17.02
C ALA A 4 5.60 2.03 -17.80
N ASN A 5 6.33 0.99 -17.37
CA ASN A 5 6.38 -0.26 -18.09
C ASN A 5 4.93 -0.75 -18.25
N VAL A 6 4.50 -1.09 -19.48
CA VAL A 6 3.12 -1.54 -19.75
C VAL A 6 2.76 -2.74 -18.84
N GLN A 7 3.76 -3.51 -18.42
CA GLN A 7 3.60 -4.57 -17.42
C GLN A 7 3.23 -4.05 -16.02
N ASP A 8 3.87 -2.97 -15.57
CA ASP A 8 3.54 -2.32 -14.30
C ASP A 8 2.09 -1.81 -14.33
N LEU A 9 1.72 -1.11 -15.42
CA LEU A 9 0.34 -0.63 -15.57
C LEU A 9 -0.67 -1.78 -15.59
N ARG A 10 -0.36 -2.88 -16.27
CA ARG A 10 -1.22 -4.07 -16.28
C ARG A 10 -1.38 -4.65 -14.87
N ARG A 11 -0.30 -4.74 -14.08
CA ARG A 11 -0.35 -5.21 -12.69
C ARG A 11 -1.26 -4.33 -11.84
N VAL A 12 -1.09 -3.01 -11.97
CA VAL A 12 -1.94 -2.02 -11.27
C VAL A 12 -3.40 -2.18 -11.67
N VAL A 13 -3.72 -2.25 -12.97
CA VAL A 13 -5.09 -2.40 -13.47
C VAL A 13 -5.75 -3.67 -12.91
N LEU A 14 -5.04 -4.81 -12.94
CA LEU A 14 -5.55 -6.07 -12.40
C LEU A 14 -5.83 -5.95 -10.89
N ALA A 15 -4.92 -5.33 -10.14
CA ALA A 15 -5.07 -5.12 -8.71
C ALA A 15 -6.26 -4.20 -8.37
N VAL A 16 -6.36 -3.03 -9.00
CA VAL A 16 -7.46 -2.06 -8.73
C VAL A 16 -8.81 -2.54 -9.24
N THR A 17 -8.86 -3.40 -10.25
CA THR A 17 -10.12 -4.02 -10.72
C THR A 17 -10.77 -4.86 -9.61
N ARG A 18 -9.97 -5.48 -8.73
CA ARG A 18 -10.48 -6.23 -7.57
C ARG A 18 -11.20 -5.34 -6.55
N LEU A 19 -10.95 -4.03 -6.57
CA LEU A 19 -11.55 -3.06 -5.65
C LEU A 19 -12.92 -2.55 -6.13
N ARG A 20 -13.42 -3.03 -7.27
CA ARG A 20 -14.69 -2.55 -7.84
C ARG A 20 -15.85 -2.91 -6.91
N GLY A 21 -16.53 -1.87 -6.42
CA GLY A 21 -17.68 -2.02 -5.52
C GLY A 21 -17.30 -2.12 -4.05
N GLU A 22 -16.00 -2.01 -3.73
CA GLU A 22 -15.53 -1.96 -2.36
C GLU A 22 -15.82 -0.61 -1.70
N THR A 23 -16.20 -0.65 -0.43
CA THR A 23 -16.41 0.54 0.40
C THR A 23 -15.13 0.86 1.16
N VAL A 24 -14.72 2.13 1.13
CA VAL A 24 -13.55 2.60 1.88
C VAL A 24 -13.88 2.64 3.38
N LYS A 25 -13.10 1.91 4.17
CA LYS A 25 -13.16 1.88 5.63
C LYS A 25 -12.30 2.98 6.26
N GLN A 26 -11.05 3.11 5.81
CA GLN A 26 -10.10 4.07 6.37
C GLN A 26 -9.05 4.49 5.33
N VAL A 27 -8.62 5.76 5.39
CA VAL A 27 -7.48 6.27 4.62
C VAL A 27 -6.43 6.79 5.59
N THR A 28 -5.18 6.35 5.40
CA THR A 28 -4.02 6.83 6.18
C THR A 28 -2.92 7.26 5.22
N ALA A 29 -2.40 8.48 5.41
CA ALA A 29 -1.25 8.98 4.67
C ALA A 29 -0.08 9.27 5.64
N ARG A 30 1.15 8.92 5.25
CA ARG A 30 2.33 9.40 5.97
C ARG A 30 2.49 10.92 5.76
N SER A 31 3.06 11.59 6.75
CA SER A 31 3.28 13.05 6.73
C SER A 31 4.21 13.52 5.61
N ASP A 32 5.10 12.65 5.15
CA ASP A 32 5.99 12.92 4.01
C ASP A 32 5.32 12.66 2.65
N VAL A 33 4.05 12.26 2.64
CA VAL A 33 3.22 11.93 1.46
C VAL A 33 3.86 10.82 0.59
N ARG A 34 4.82 10.07 1.15
CA ARG A 34 5.46 8.96 0.42
C ARG A 34 4.67 7.67 0.47
N HIS A 35 3.65 7.60 1.32
CA HIS A 35 2.88 6.39 1.52
C HIS A 35 1.44 6.74 1.82
N VAL A 36 0.52 6.16 1.05
CA VAL A 36 -0.93 6.21 1.27
C VAL A 36 -1.44 4.78 1.36
N LYS A 37 -2.26 4.52 2.38
CA LYS A 37 -2.94 3.26 2.63
C LYS A 37 -4.44 3.51 2.65
N VAL A 38 -5.19 2.74 1.85
CA VAL A 38 -6.65 2.75 1.84
C VAL A 38 -7.12 1.36 2.21
N GLU A 39 -7.83 1.25 3.32
CA GLU A 39 -8.45 0.01 3.80
C GLU A 39 -9.90 -0.04 3.35
N PHE A 40 -10.33 -1.21 2.88
CA PHE A 40 -11.71 -1.46 2.46
C PHE A 40 -12.41 -2.40 3.44
N ASP A 41 -13.74 -2.38 3.46
CA ASP A 41 -14.54 -3.21 4.38
C ASP A 41 -14.34 -4.72 4.18
N SER A 42 -14.01 -5.17 2.97
CA SER A 42 -13.61 -6.55 2.68
C SER A 42 -12.31 -7.01 3.35
N GLY A 43 -11.55 -6.06 3.93
CA GLY A 43 -10.19 -6.32 4.40
C GLY A 43 -9.13 -6.18 3.32
N LEU A 44 -9.48 -5.81 2.08
CA LEU A 44 -8.49 -5.40 1.09
C LEU A 44 -7.82 -4.08 1.50
N ILE A 45 -6.56 -3.93 1.11
CA ILE A 45 -5.76 -2.74 1.37
C ILE A 45 -5.09 -2.32 0.06
N LEU A 46 -5.39 -1.11 -0.41
CA LEU A 46 -4.63 -0.45 -1.47
C LEU A 46 -3.48 0.33 -0.84
N VAL A 47 -2.26 0.04 -1.30
CA VAL A 47 -1.04 0.74 -0.89
C VAL A 47 -0.49 1.50 -2.10
N ILE A 48 -0.20 2.78 -1.89
CA ILE A 48 0.46 3.64 -2.87
C ILE A 48 1.74 4.17 -2.22
N SER A 49 2.90 3.84 -2.77
CA SER A 49 4.18 4.37 -2.32
C SER A 49 4.87 5.20 -3.40
N ALA A 50 5.55 6.26 -2.97
CA ALA A 50 6.46 7.03 -3.81
C ALA A 50 7.89 6.65 -3.42
N GLU A 51 8.55 5.92 -4.31
CA GLU A 51 9.89 5.38 -4.15
C GLU A 51 10.85 6.00 -5.17
N ARG A 52 12.12 5.62 -5.06
CA ARG A 52 13.12 5.92 -6.09
C ARG A 52 13.56 4.61 -6.72
N ASP A 53 13.58 4.54 -8.04
CA ASP A 53 14.13 3.38 -8.76
C ASP A 53 15.65 3.29 -8.57
N GLU A 54 16.28 2.25 -9.13
CA GLU A 54 17.73 2.03 -9.06
C GLU A 54 18.57 3.18 -9.65
N GLN A 55 17.95 4.04 -10.48
CA GLN A 55 18.57 5.23 -11.07
C GLN A 55 18.25 6.51 -10.28
N GLY A 56 17.62 6.38 -9.11
CA GLY A 56 17.23 7.49 -8.24
C GLY A 56 16.01 8.29 -8.74
N ARG A 57 15.34 7.84 -9.81
CA ARG A 57 14.19 8.53 -10.39
C ARG A 57 12.93 8.21 -9.57
N PRO A 58 12.03 9.18 -9.37
CA PRO A 58 10.79 8.94 -8.66
C PRO A 58 9.95 7.88 -9.38
N ARG A 59 9.48 6.88 -8.64
CA ARG A 59 8.58 5.82 -9.09
C ARG A 59 7.40 5.74 -8.14
N LEU A 60 6.20 5.58 -8.70
CA LEU A 60 5.02 5.25 -7.92
C LEU A 60 4.81 3.73 -7.97
N GLU A 61 4.65 3.12 -6.81
CA GLU A 61 4.22 1.72 -6.71
C GLU A 61 2.79 1.68 -6.17
N VAL A 62 1.97 0.81 -6.76
CA VAL A 62 0.57 0.65 -6.41
C VAL A 62 0.28 -0.83 -6.34
N ASP A 63 -0.09 -1.30 -5.15
CA ASP A 63 -0.41 -2.71 -4.91
C ASP A 63 -1.71 -2.83 -4.11
N VAL A 64 -2.41 -3.95 -4.31
CA VAL A 64 -3.58 -4.34 -3.52
C VAL A 64 -3.25 -5.62 -2.80
N VAL A 65 -3.28 -5.57 -1.47
CA VAL A 65 -2.97 -6.69 -0.58
C VAL A 65 -4.17 -7.00 0.29
N GLU A 66 -4.25 -8.22 0.79
CA GLU A 66 -5.22 -8.59 1.81
C GLU A 66 -4.65 -8.19 3.18
N ALA A 67 -5.50 -7.64 4.05
CA ALA A 67 -5.16 -7.44 5.44
C ALA A 67 -4.78 -8.80 6.03
N ALA A 68 -3.63 -8.87 6.70
CA ALA A 68 -3.30 -10.03 7.50
C ALA A 68 -4.45 -10.24 8.50
N GLN A 69 -5.13 -11.38 8.40
CA GLN A 69 -6.13 -11.78 9.39
C GLN A 69 -5.43 -11.85 10.74
N ASP A 70 -5.81 -10.96 11.65
CA ASP A 70 -5.39 -10.88 13.04
C ASP A 70 -3.88 -11.01 13.34
N ALA A 71 -3.15 -9.91 13.16
CA ALA A 71 -2.06 -9.58 14.06
C ALA A 71 -2.60 -8.92 15.36
N ALA A 72 -3.67 -9.47 15.94
CA ALA A 72 -4.20 -9.09 17.26
C ALA A 72 -3.20 -9.41 18.41
N GLN A 73 -1.98 -9.83 18.09
CA GLN A 73 -0.87 -9.99 19.02
C GLN A 73 0.37 -9.24 18.52
N LYS A 74 0.26 -7.91 18.35
CA LYS A 74 1.45 -7.07 18.56
C LYS A 74 1.77 -7.11 20.04
N GLN A 75 2.48 -8.16 20.48
CA GLN A 75 3.20 -8.14 21.76
C GLN A 75 4.21 -6.98 21.68
N GLN A 76 3.82 -5.82 22.20
CA GLN A 76 4.78 -4.78 22.53
C GLN A 76 5.74 -5.39 23.55
N ILE A 77 6.99 -5.57 23.14
CA ILE A 77 8.07 -5.92 24.06
C ILE A 77 8.33 -4.65 24.88
N GLU A 78 7.87 -4.61 26.13
CA GLU A 78 8.33 -3.62 27.11
C GLU A 78 9.80 -3.91 27.40
N VAL A 79 10.69 -3.06 26.89
CA VAL A 79 12.10 -3.07 27.28
C VAL A 79 12.24 -2.19 28.53
N ARG A 80 12.52 -2.81 29.67
CA ARG A 80 12.94 -2.10 30.88
C ARG A 80 14.44 -1.85 30.78
N PHE A 81 14.84 -0.59 30.88
CA PHE A 81 16.24 -0.22 31.03
C PHE A 81 16.57 -0.27 32.54
N GLU A 82 17.40 -1.22 32.94
CA GLU A 82 18.13 -1.21 34.23
C GLU A 82 19.50 -0.55 34.04
#